data_AF-M4YNX5-F1
#
_entry.id   AF-M4YNX5-F1
#
_cell.length_a   1.000
_cell.length_b   1.000
_cell.length_c   1.000
_cell.angle_alpha   90.00
_cell.angle_beta   90.00
_cell.angle_gamma   90.00
#
_symmetry.space_group_name_H-M   'P 1'
#
loop_
_entity.id
_entity.type
_entity.pdbx_description
1 polymer ?
#
loop_
_entity_poly.entity_id
_entity_poly.type
_entity_poly.pdbx_seq_one_letter_code
_entity_poly.pdbx_strand_id
1 'polypeptide(L)'
;MPAFRFKTCRLLPGNVRNRELSLIQRRILRRLRNKRRSIKRNLSQRENLNSNIKSQTTRKLSIYYGDLPIREMHRGRERTSYIPFLLNQETRSDVIPVRLHFSDTLPQARQPISHRRVCLNNGLVTITHLKVSHGDLISFKENDARTRGEEIRRSFYIDISVGKIVGKFLPAKIWRRTKTEWFRLLTTQRGCRLLKKSLFIWILKALANLYLPGSAFLVGLFVGLLAASSTAMAAGPPDWMTGDPNERLLRKTEKQLLKVSEELDQVTAQAVANAQLFPLPLPGTNAAEQADTIRSILEHDLDGIHLNQRIRRIRKWLQPGEIDNSESLFWVQIIDQLNRLMP
;
A
#
# COMPACT_ATOMS: atom_id res chain seq x y z
N MET A 1 5.45 -31.24 8.01
CA MET A 1 3.98 -31.43 8.07
C MET A 1 3.20 -30.20 7.56
N PRO A 2 2.84 -30.14 6.25
CA PRO A 2 2.12 -29.02 5.63
C PRO A 2 0.60 -29.03 5.86
N ALA A 3 -0.01 -30.21 6.06
CA ALA A 3 -1.46 -30.42 6.07
C ALA A 3 -2.21 -29.72 7.23
N PHE A 4 -1.57 -29.52 8.39
CA PHE A 4 -2.17 -28.82 9.53
C PHE A 4 -2.34 -27.31 9.30
N ARG A 5 -1.63 -26.72 8.34
CA ARG A 5 -1.47 -25.26 8.22
C ARG A 5 -2.57 -24.56 7.43
N PHE A 6 -3.35 -25.27 6.61
CA PHE A 6 -4.53 -24.68 5.96
C PHE A 6 -5.76 -24.67 6.88
N LYS A 7 -5.79 -25.53 7.92
CA LYS A 7 -6.86 -25.53 8.93
C LYS A 7 -6.95 -24.17 9.63
N THR A 8 -5.82 -23.54 9.95
CA THR A 8 -5.75 -22.19 10.53
C THR A 8 -6.32 -21.12 9.59
N CYS A 9 -6.03 -21.17 8.28
CA CYS A 9 -6.63 -20.25 7.29
C CYS A 9 -8.16 -20.46 7.11
N ARG A 10 -8.69 -21.64 7.45
CA ARG A 10 -10.14 -21.87 7.48
C ARG A 10 -10.78 -21.28 8.75
N LEU A 11 -10.10 -21.39 9.89
CA LEU A 11 -10.55 -20.83 11.18
C LEU A 11 -10.46 -19.30 11.19
N LEU A 12 -9.42 -18.74 10.59
CA LEU A 12 -9.23 -17.31 10.36
C LEU A 12 -9.37 -17.09 8.85
N PRO A 13 -10.54 -16.68 8.34
CA PRO A 13 -10.91 -16.68 6.92
C PRO A 13 -10.05 -15.68 6.14
N GLY A 14 -8.82 -16.06 5.87
CA GLY A 14 -7.76 -15.18 5.37
C GLY A 14 -6.44 -15.92 5.26
N ASN A 15 -5.62 -15.48 4.31
CA ASN A 15 -4.28 -16.04 4.11
C ASN A 15 -3.27 -15.31 4.99
N VAL A 16 -3.27 -15.61 6.30
CA VAL A 16 -2.45 -14.88 7.29
C VAL A 16 -0.94 -15.04 7.04
N ARG A 17 -0.52 -16.19 6.48
CA ARG A 17 0.89 -16.53 6.27
C ARG A 17 1.42 -16.22 4.86
N ASN A 18 0.66 -15.49 4.02
CA ASN A 18 1.05 -15.07 2.66
C ASN A 18 1.65 -16.17 1.76
N ARG A 19 1.22 -17.43 1.92
CA ARG A 19 1.70 -18.53 1.08
C ARG A 19 0.87 -18.66 -0.19
N GLU A 20 1.48 -19.22 -1.23
CA GLU A 20 0.75 -19.59 -2.44
C GLU A 20 -0.31 -20.65 -2.13
N LEU A 21 -1.56 -20.33 -2.43
CA LEU A 21 -2.71 -21.20 -2.21
C LEU A 21 -3.03 -22.01 -3.48
N SER A 22 -3.36 -23.29 -3.31
CA SER A 22 -3.88 -24.12 -4.41
C SER A 22 -5.25 -23.63 -4.90
N LEU A 23 -5.65 -24.01 -6.11
CA LEU A 23 -6.95 -23.64 -6.68
C LEU A 23 -8.12 -24.07 -5.79
N ILE A 24 -8.04 -25.29 -5.24
CA ILE A 24 -9.05 -25.84 -4.32
C ILE A 24 -9.07 -25.01 -3.02
N GLN A 25 -7.91 -24.73 -2.43
CA GLN A 25 -7.79 -23.91 -1.22
C GLN A 25 -8.37 -22.50 -1.41
N ARG A 26 -8.14 -21.86 -2.57
CA ARG A 26 -8.72 -20.56 -2.92
C ARG A 26 -10.24 -20.63 -3.03
N ARG A 27 -10.79 -21.67 -3.68
CA ARG A 27 -12.26 -21.88 -3.76
C ARG A 27 -12.87 -22.03 -2.36
N ILE A 28 -12.25 -22.84 -1.50
CA ILE A 28 -12.68 -23.03 -0.11
C ILE A 28 -12.67 -21.70 0.66
N LEU A 29 -11.57 -20.95 0.59
CA LEU A 29 -11.47 -19.65 1.27
C LEU A 29 -12.50 -18.63 0.74
N ARG A 30 -12.75 -18.59 -0.57
CA ARG A 30 -13.77 -17.70 -1.16
C ARG A 30 -15.16 -18.06 -0.63
N ARG A 31 -15.51 -19.35 -0.58
CA ARG A 31 -16.78 -19.82 -0.01
C ARG A 31 -16.91 -19.48 1.47
N LEU A 32 -15.86 -19.70 2.26
CA LEU A 32 -15.84 -19.37 3.69
C LEU A 32 -15.93 -17.86 3.95
N ARG A 33 -15.22 -17.03 3.17
CA ARG A 33 -15.26 -15.57 3.28
C ARG A 33 -16.66 -15.03 2.95
N ASN A 34 -17.30 -15.56 1.91
CA ASN A 34 -18.67 -15.19 1.55
C ASN A 34 -19.67 -15.61 2.63
N LYS A 35 -19.58 -16.86 3.13
CA LYS A 35 -20.43 -17.36 4.23
C LYS A 35 -20.26 -16.55 5.52
N ARG A 36 -19.02 -16.19 5.89
CA ARG A 36 -18.79 -15.32 7.06
C ARG A 36 -19.22 -13.87 6.84
N ARG A 37 -19.14 -13.35 5.61
CA ARG A 37 -19.60 -11.99 5.30
C ARG A 37 -21.12 -11.87 5.42
N SER A 38 -21.88 -12.89 4.99
CA SER A 38 -23.34 -12.93 5.23
C SER A 38 -23.66 -13.07 6.72
N ILE A 39 -22.98 -13.98 7.44
CA ILE A 39 -23.16 -14.14 8.89
C ILE A 39 -22.82 -12.85 9.65
N LYS A 40 -21.75 -12.13 9.28
CA LYS A 40 -21.34 -10.88 9.93
C LYS A 40 -22.37 -9.75 9.74
N ARG A 41 -23.07 -9.70 8.60
CA ARG A 41 -24.18 -8.74 8.37
C ARG A 41 -25.35 -9.00 9.32
N ASN A 42 -25.59 -10.26 9.68
CA ASN A 42 -26.65 -10.63 10.62
C ASN A 42 -26.19 -10.53 12.09
N LEU A 43 -24.88 -10.61 12.36
CA LEU A 43 -24.28 -10.51 13.70
C LEU A 43 -24.04 -9.08 14.20
N SER A 44 -24.21 -8.04 13.37
CA SER A 44 -24.05 -6.63 13.80
C SER A 44 -25.04 -6.22 14.90
N GLN A 45 -26.03 -7.05 15.21
CA GLN A 45 -27.00 -6.88 16.30
C GLN A 45 -26.57 -7.52 17.64
N ARG A 46 -25.41 -8.21 17.71
CA ARG A 46 -25.00 -8.97 18.91
C ARG A 46 -24.03 -8.16 19.78
N GLU A 47 -24.30 -8.07 21.07
CA GLU A 47 -23.51 -7.36 22.10
C GLU A 47 -22.01 -7.75 22.13
N ASN A 48 -21.67 -8.95 21.64
CA ASN A 48 -20.34 -9.52 21.78
C ASN A 48 -19.40 -9.34 20.55
N LEU A 49 -19.68 -8.36 19.68
CA LEU A 49 -18.90 -8.11 18.45
C LEU A 49 -17.43 -7.77 18.76
N ASN A 50 -17.22 -6.91 19.76
CA ASN A 50 -15.90 -6.40 20.13
C ASN A 50 -14.98 -7.51 20.65
N SER A 51 -15.49 -8.45 21.45
CA SER A 51 -14.69 -9.58 21.93
C SER A 51 -14.30 -10.54 20.80
N ASN A 52 -15.19 -10.75 19.82
CA ASN A 52 -14.92 -11.61 18.68
C ASN A 52 -13.85 -10.97 17.77
N ILE A 53 -13.93 -9.67 17.54
CA ILE A 53 -12.89 -8.91 16.81
C ILE A 53 -11.55 -9.03 17.55
N LYS A 54 -11.52 -8.79 18.87
CA LYS A 54 -10.32 -8.93 19.72
C LYS A 54 -9.75 -10.35 19.67
N SER A 55 -10.59 -11.37 19.74
CA SER A 55 -10.17 -12.78 19.68
C SER A 55 -9.60 -13.15 18.30
N GLN A 56 -10.24 -12.72 17.22
CA GLN A 56 -9.77 -12.97 15.86
C GLN A 56 -8.45 -12.24 15.56
N THR A 57 -8.32 -10.97 15.97
CA THR A 57 -7.09 -10.19 15.79
C THR A 57 -5.93 -10.80 16.58
N THR A 58 -6.14 -11.14 17.86
CA THR A 58 -5.13 -11.82 18.69
C THR A 58 -4.64 -13.12 18.05
N ARG A 59 -5.55 -13.96 17.54
CA ARG A 59 -5.19 -15.22 16.86
C ARG A 59 -4.43 -14.99 15.55
N LYS A 60 -4.82 -13.97 14.77
CA LYS A 60 -4.10 -13.62 13.52
C LYS A 60 -2.68 -13.15 13.82
N LEU A 61 -2.51 -12.24 14.78
CA LEU A 61 -1.20 -11.74 15.18
C LEU A 61 -0.31 -12.87 15.72
N SER A 62 -0.88 -13.77 16.53
CA SER A 62 -0.14 -14.93 17.06
C SER A 62 0.43 -15.77 15.92
N ILE A 63 -0.39 -16.11 14.93
CA ILE A 63 0.02 -16.91 13.77
C ILE A 63 1.01 -16.16 12.87
N TYR A 64 0.86 -14.84 12.75
CA TYR A 64 1.72 -13.99 11.93
C TYR A 64 3.15 -13.95 12.45
N TYR A 65 3.35 -13.88 13.77
CA TYR A 65 4.67 -13.90 14.41
C TYR A 65 5.14 -15.31 14.85
N GLY A 66 4.52 -16.37 14.31
CA GLY A 66 4.99 -17.75 14.51
C GLY A 66 4.49 -18.41 15.80
N ASP A 67 3.18 -18.30 16.05
CA ASP A 67 2.41 -18.96 17.11
C ASP A 67 2.75 -18.45 18.53
N LEU A 68 2.84 -17.12 18.66
CA LEU A 68 3.15 -16.47 19.94
C LEU A 68 1.97 -16.44 20.94
N PRO A 69 2.25 -16.59 22.25
CA PRO A 69 1.27 -16.45 23.32
C PRO A 69 0.97 -14.97 23.62
N ILE A 70 0.26 -14.28 22.71
CA ILE A 70 0.00 -12.83 22.81
C ILE A 70 -0.83 -12.47 24.04
N ARG A 71 -1.75 -13.34 24.47
CA ARG A 71 -2.60 -13.07 25.64
C ARG A 71 -1.76 -12.98 26.91
N GLU A 72 -0.81 -13.90 27.05
CA GLU A 72 0.14 -13.98 28.15
C GLU A 72 1.06 -12.77 28.14
N MET A 73 1.54 -12.34 26.97
CA MET A 73 2.38 -11.16 26.83
C MET A 73 1.71 -9.85 27.26
N HIS A 74 0.38 -9.75 27.12
CA HIS A 74 -0.38 -8.59 27.59
C HIS A 74 -0.83 -8.68 29.06
N ARG A 75 -0.81 -9.87 29.68
CA ARG A 75 -1.20 -10.02 31.10
C ARG A 75 -0.15 -9.46 32.07
N GLY A 76 1.13 -9.49 31.69
CA GLY A 76 2.24 -9.06 32.55
C GLY A 76 2.70 -7.61 32.36
N ARG A 77 1.97 -6.78 31.60
CA ARG A 77 2.32 -5.37 31.35
C ARG A 77 1.14 -4.47 31.69
N GLU A 78 1.37 -3.52 32.60
CA GLU A 78 0.38 -2.51 33.01
C GLU A 78 -0.06 -1.59 31.86
N ARG A 79 0.78 -1.43 30.83
CA ARG A 79 0.47 -0.60 29.66
C ARG A 79 -0.04 -1.43 28.48
N THR A 80 -1.28 -1.15 28.09
CA THR A 80 -1.95 -1.59 26.86
C THR A 80 -1.53 -0.79 25.62
N SER A 81 -0.38 -0.12 25.64
CA SER A 81 0.08 0.70 24.52
C SER A 81 0.39 -0.18 23.30
N TYR A 82 -0.31 0.09 22.19
CA TYR A 82 -0.22 -0.63 20.92
C TYR A 82 1.17 -0.52 20.25
N ILE A 83 1.79 0.67 20.31
CA ILE A 83 3.02 0.99 19.59
C ILE A 83 4.23 0.17 20.08
N PRO A 84 4.51 0.07 21.41
CA PRO A 84 5.63 -0.74 21.89
C PRO A 84 5.47 -2.23 21.61
N PHE A 85 4.24 -2.77 21.56
CA PHE A 85 4.04 -4.19 21.29
C PHE A 85 4.48 -4.57 19.88
N LEU A 86 4.03 -3.83 18.85
CA LEU A 86 4.40 -4.11 17.47
C LEU A 86 5.88 -3.87 17.21
N LEU A 87 6.43 -2.78 17.75
CA LEU A 87 7.85 -2.48 17.61
C LEU A 87 8.71 -3.64 18.15
N ASN A 88 8.38 -4.15 19.35
CA ASN A 88 9.08 -5.29 19.95
C ASN A 88 9.01 -6.58 19.11
N GLN A 89 7.98 -6.76 18.28
CA GLN A 89 7.85 -7.93 17.42
C GLN A 89 8.59 -7.77 16.09
N GLU A 90 8.59 -6.57 15.53
CA GLU A 90 9.29 -6.29 14.27
C GLU A 90 10.81 -6.21 14.45
N THR A 91 11.32 -5.90 15.65
CA THR A 91 12.77 -5.86 15.95
C THR A 91 13.38 -7.23 16.28
N ARG A 92 12.66 -8.34 16.09
CA ARG A 92 13.18 -9.68 16.38
C ARG A 92 14.08 -10.21 15.27
N SER A 93 15.16 -10.88 15.64
CA SER A 93 16.14 -11.45 14.70
C SER A 93 15.55 -12.46 13.70
N ASP A 94 14.49 -13.20 14.06
CA ASP A 94 13.79 -14.10 13.13
C ASP A 94 12.79 -13.40 12.19
N VAL A 95 12.30 -12.22 12.56
CA VAL A 95 11.29 -11.47 11.79
C VAL A 95 11.96 -10.60 10.73
N ILE A 96 13.08 -9.96 11.05
CA ILE A 96 13.81 -9.06 10.15
C ILE A 96 14.13 -9.71 8.79
N PRO A 97 14.69 -10.94 8.71
CA PRO A 97 14.97 -11.59 7.43
C PRO A 97 13.72 -11.86 6.59
N VAL A 98 12.57 -12.07 7.22
CA VAL A 98 11.29 -12.28 6.52
C VAL A 98 10.75 -10.96 5.95
N ARG A 99 10.93 -9.85 6.68
CA ARG A 99 10.51 -8.51 6.22
C ARG A 99 11.36 -7.99 5.08
N LEU A 100 12.67 -8.24 5.14
CA LEU A 100 13.61 -7.88 4.08
C LEU A 100 13.57 -8.84 2.88
N HIS A 101 12.63 -9.80 2.87
CA HIS A 101 12.48 -10.80 1.80
C HIS A 101 13.71 -11.69 1.58
N PHE A 102 14.58 -11.84 2.59
CA PHE A 102 15.67 -12.83 2.60
C PHE A 102 15.17 -14.24 2.92
N SER A 103 13.95 -14.38 3.45
CA SER A 103 13.33 -15.67 3.74
C SER A 103 11.81 -15.57 3.58
N ASP A 104 11.20 -16.59 2.99
CA ASP A 104 9.76 -16.54 2.72
C ASP A 104 8.93 -16.78 3.98
N THR A 105 9.48 -17.49 4.96
CA THR A 105 8.74 -17.95 6.14
C THR A 105 9.56 -17.90 7.42
N LEU A 106 8.90 -17.64 8.55
CA LEU A 106 9.57 -17.60 9.85
C LEU A 106 10.36 -18.87 10.19
N PRO A 107 9.87 -20.11 9.97
CA PRO A 107 10.67 -21.31 10.23
C PRO A 107 11.97 -21.36 9.40
N GLN A 108 11.93 -20.88 8.16
CA GLN A 108 13.09 -20.81 7.28
C GLN A 108 14.09 -19.73 7.75
N ALA A 109 13.59 -18.62 8.31
CA ALA A 109 14.43 -17.59 8.93
C ALA A 109 15.05 -18.06 10.26
N ARG A 110 14.34 -18.89 11.04
CA ARG A 110 14.82 -19.44 12.32
C ARG A 110 15.93 -20.48 12.15
N GLN A 111 15.84 -21.33 11.14
CA GLN A 111 16.81 -22.40 10.88
C GLN A 111 18.28 -21.94 10.87
N PRO A 112 18.69 -20.90 10.10
CA PRO A 112 20.08 -20.44 10.09
C PRO A 112 20.53 -19.83 11.42
N ILE A 113 19.62 -19.20 12.17
CA ILE A 113 19.91 -18.63 13.50
C ILE A 113 20.18 -19.78 14.48
N SER A 114 19.29 -20.77 14.54
CA SER A 114 19.47 -21.97 15.37
C SER A 114 20.73 -22.76 15.01
N HIS A 115 21.12 -22.77 13.72
CA HIS A 115 22.34 -23.42 13.24
C HIS A 115 23.61 -22.56 13.39
N ARG A 116 23.54 -21.39 14.06
CA ARG A 116 24.71 -20.51 14.32
C ARG A 116 25.40 -20.02 13.05
N ARG A 117 24.61 -19.69 12.02
CA ARG A 117 25.10 -19.17 10.72
C ARG A 117 24.91 -17.66 10.55
N VAL A 118 24.22 -17.02 11.50
CA VAL A 118 23.92 -15.59 11.52
C VAL A 118 24.69 -14.95 12.66
N CYS A 119 25.33 -13.82 12.36
CA CYS A 119 26.05 -12.99 13.30
C CYS A 119 25.39 -11.62 13.43
N LEU A 120 25.48 -11.03 14.62
CA LEU A 120 25.01 -9.69 14.93
C LEU A 120 26.16 -8.95 15.59
N ASN A 121 26.59 -7.84 15.00
CA ASN A 121 27.82 -7.13 15.37
C ASN A 121 29.03 -8.08 15.48
N ASN A 122 29.15 -9.01 14.54
CA ASN A 122 30.14 -10.10 14.48
C ASN A 122 30.04 -11.17 15.60
N GLY A 123 29.15 -11.02 16.57
CA GLY A 123 28.83 -12.04 17.57
C GLY A 123 27.84 -13.08 17.06
N LEU A 124 28.02 -14.35 17.42
CA LEU A 124 27.11 -15.44 17.02
C LEU A 124 25.78 -15.34 17.76
N VAL A 125 24.67 -15.33 17.01
CA VAL A 125 23.33 -15.33 17.60
C VAL A 125 22.75 -16.74 17.56
N THR A 126 22.52 -17.33 18.72
CA THR A 126 21.83 -18.63 18.88
C THR A 126 20.33 -18.47 19.09
N ILE A 127 19.91 -17.35 19.71
CA ILE A 127 18.54 -17.09 20.11
C ILE A 127 17.75 -16.52 18.93
N THR A 128 16.71 -17.25 18.52
CA THR A 128 15.84 -16.89 17.38
C THR A 128 14.98 -15.65 17.61
N HIS A 129 14.68 -15.34 18.87
CA HIS A 129 13.81 -14.22 19.26
C HIS A 129 14.59 -13.11 19.96
N LEU A 130 15.90 -13.01 19.65
CA LEU A 130 16.75 -11.93 20.14
C LEU A 130 16.23 -10.60 19.57
N LYS A 131 16.18 -9.57 20.42
CA LYS A 131 15.85 -8.22 19.98
C LYS A 131 17.09 -7.56 19.40
N VAL A 132 16.96 -7.08 18.18
CA VAL A 132 18.00 -6.34 17.46
C VAL A 132 17.75 -4.85 17.66
N SER A 133 18.81 -4.12 17.99
CA SER A 133 18.74 -2.66 18.13
C SER A 133 18.88 -1.99 16.76
N HIS A 134 18.44 -0.74 16.68
CA HIS A 134 18.63 0.04 15.46
C HIS A 134 20.12 0.32 15.27
N GLY A 135 20.63 0.11 14.05
CA GLY A 135 22.06 0.30 13.73
C GLY A 135 22.93 -0.95 13.91
N ASP A 136 22.39 -2.05 14.46
CA ASP A 136 23.13 -3.31 14.57
C ASP A 136 23.39 -3.94 13.20
N LEU A 137 24.61 -4.43 12.99
CA LEU A 137 25.04 -5.08 11.76
C LEU A 137 24.65 -6.56 11.81
N ILE A 138 23.74 -6.97 10.94
CA ILE A 138 23.38 -8.38 10.73
C ILE A 138 24.19 -8.93 9.57
N SER A 139 25.04 -9.93 9.85
CA SER A 139 25.87 -10.60 8.85
C SER A 139 25.63 -12.11 8.84
N PHE A 140 25.94 -12.75 7.71
CA PHE A 140 26.00 -14.21 7.62
C PHE A 140 27.46 -14.66 7.69
N LYS A 141 27.69 -15.88 8.17
CA LYS A 141 29.00 -16.52 8.06
C LYS A 141 29.42 -16.56 6.58
N GLU A 142 30.69 -16.27 6.29
CA GLU A 142 31.15 -15.98 4.92
C GLU A 142 30.81 -17.08 3.90
N ASN A 143 30.96 -18.36 4.29
CA ASN A 143 30.62 -19.49 3.42
C ASN A 143 29.11 -19.56 3.12
N ASP A 144 28.26 -19.28 4.09
CA ASP A 144 26.81 -19.24 3.91
C ASP A 144 26.38 -17.98 3.13
N ALA A 145 27.09 -16.87 3.30
CA ALA A 145 26.81 -15.60 2.64
C ALA A 145 26.95 -15.72 1.11
N ARG A 146 27.97 -16.46 0.61
CA ARG A 146 28.16 -16.68 -0.83
C ARG A 146 27.00 -17.45 -1.45
N THR A 147 26.68 -18.63 -0.90
CA THR A 147 25.61 -19.49 -1.43
C THR A 147 24.25 -18.79 -1.32
N ARG A 148 23.95 -18.21 -0.16
CA ARG A 148 22.65 -17.60 0.10
C ARG A 148 22.48 -16.28 -0.64
N GLY A 149 23.55 -15.49 -0.79
CA GLY A 149 23.54 -14.27 -1.58
C GLY A 149 23.16 -14.51 -3.03
N GLU A 150 23.65 -15.59 -3.64
CA GLU A 150 23.22 -15.99 -4.99
C GLU A 150 21.75 -16.39 -5.05
N GLU A 151 21.27 -17.19 -4.09
CA GLU A 151 19.87 -17.61 -4.01
C GLU A 151 18.94 -16.41 -3.87
N ILE A 152 19.28 -15.46 -3.01
CA ILE A 152 18.53 -14.22 -2.78
C ILE A 152 18.50 -13.37 -4.05
N ARG A 153 19.66 -13.14 -4.69
CA ARG A 153 19.70 -12.34 -5.93
C ARG A 153 18.87 -13.00 -7.03
N ARG A 154 18.89 -14.33 -7.12
CA ARG A 154 18.04 -15.09 -8.05
C ARG A 154 16.57 -14.97 -7.70
N SER A 155 16.18 -15.09 -6.43
CA SER A 155 14.78 -14.98 -6.01
C SER A 155 14.20 -13.60 -6.30
N PHE A 156 14.92 -12.52 -5.95
CA PHE A 156 14.52 -11.15 -6.30
C PHE A 156 14.38 -10.96 -7.81
N TYR A 157 15.36 -11.45 -8.57
CA TYR A 157 15.35 -11.30 -10.02
C TYR A 157 14.17 -12.03 -10.67
N ILE A 158 13.85 -13.25 -10.21
CA ILE A 158 12.71 -14.02 -10.70
C ILE A 158 11.39 -13.38 -10.26
N ASP A 159 11.25 -12.98 -9.00
CA ASP A 159 9.99 -12.43 -8.50
C ASP A 159 9.64 -11.08 -9.14
N ILE A 160 10.65 -10.21 -9.35
CA ILE A 160 10.45 -8.92 -10.04
C ILE A 160 10.25 -9.15 -11.55
N SER A 161 11.17 -9.82 -12.22
CA SER A 161 11.16 -9.92 -13.69
C SER A 161 10.04 -10.82 -14.18
N VAL A 162 9.89 -12.01 -13.61
CA VAL A 162 8.90 -12.99 -14.05
C VAL A 162 7.59 -12.73 -13.34
N GLY A 163 7.62 -12.64 -12.01
CA GLY A 163 6.40 -12.43 -11.21
C GLY A 163 5.65 -11.14 -11.53
N LYS A 164 6.32 -9.98 -11.44
CA LYS A 164 5.67 -8.67 -11.59
C LYS A 164 5.57 -8.16 -13.02
N ILE A 165 6.59 -8.36 -13.85
CA ILE A 165 6.61 -7.83 -15.21
C ILE A 165 5.90 -8.79 -16.16
N VAL A 166 6.43 -10.00 -16.38
CA VAL A 166 5.82 -10.98 -17.32
C VAL A 166 4.39 -11.35 -16.90
N GLY A 167 4.14 -11.48 -15.60
CA GLY A 167 2.81 -11.79 -15.07
C GLY A 167 1.74 -10.72 -15.30
N LYS A 168 2.13 -9.47 -15.61
CA LYS A 168 1.20 -8.40 -16.02
C LYS A 168 0.83 -8.48 -17.50
N PHE A 169 1.75 -8.94 -18.35
CA PHE A 169 1.56 -8.97 -19.81
C PHE A 169 0.82 -10.22 -20.30
N LEU A 170 0.91 -11.35 -19.58
CA LEU A 170 0.25 -12.59 -19.99
C LEU A 170 -1.17 -12.72 -19.40
N PRO A 171 -2.14 -13.24 -20.19
CA PRO A 171 -3.48 -13.52 -19.68
C PRO A 171 -3.44 -14.41 -18.44
N ALA A 172 -4.18 -14.04 -17.40
CA ALA A 172 -4.08 -14.64 -16.07
C ALA A 172 -4.28 -16.16 -16.03
N LYS A 173 -4.96 -16.75 -17.03
CA LYS A 173 -5.17 -18.21 -17.15
C LYS A 173 -3.94 -18.93 -17.70
N ILE A 174 -3.29 -18.35 -18.72
CA ILE A 174 -2.07 -18.88 -19.35
C ILE A 174 -0.89 -18.70 -18.40
N TRP A 175 -0.74 -17.51 -17.83
CA TRP A 175 0.31 -17.22 -16.86
C TRP A 175 0.31 -18.18 -15.68
N ARG A 176 -0.86 -18.54 -15.15
CA ARG A 176 -0.96 -19.49 -14.02
C ARG A 176 -0.48 -20.90 -14.35
N ARG A 177 -0.60 -21.34 -15.61
CA ARG A 177 -0.12 -22.66 -16.04
C ARG A 177 1.39 -22.65 -16.24
N THR A 178 1.90 -21.62 -16.89
CA THR A 178 3.31 -21.53 -17.25
C THR A 178 4.20 -20.95 -16.14
N LYS A 179 3.65 -20.22 -15.15
CA LYS A 179 4.41 -19.62 -14.04
C LYS A 179 5.30 -20.64 -13.34
N THR A 180 4.75 -21.81 -12.98
CA THR A 180 5.54 -22.83 -12.27
C THR A 180 6.66 -23.41 -13.12
N GLU A 181 6.46 -23.54 -14.43
CA GLU A 181 7.48 -24.00 -15.37
C GLU A 181 8.58 -22.96 -15.55
N TRP A 182 8.21 -21.68 -15.71
CA TRP A 182 9.16 -20.57 -15.74
C TRP A 182 9.97 -20.47 -14.45
N PHE A 183 9.32 -20.55 -13.29
CA PHE A 183 10.02 -20.53 -12.01
C PHE A 183 10.97 -21.73 -11.87
N ARG A 184 10.56 -22.95 -12.27
CA ARG A 184 11.43 -24.13 -12.27
C ARG A 184 12.63 -23.98 -13.21
N LEU A 185 12.41 -23.51 -14.44
CA LEU A 185 13.49 -23.28 -15.41
C LEU A 185 14.48 -22.24 -14.89
N LEU A 186 13.99 -21.15 -14.29
CA LEU A 186 14.82 -20.05 -13.81
C LEU A 186 15.49 -20.30 -12.47
N THR A 187 14.99 -21.26 -11.67
CA THR A 187 15.73 -21.75 -10.50
C THR A 187 17.03 -22.46 -10.88
N THR A 188 17.16 -22.96 -12.13
CA THR A 188 18.41 -23.55 -12.60
C THR A 188 19.41 -22.48 -13.05
N GLN A 189 20.70 -22.69 -12.80
CA GLN A 189 21.76 -21.76 -13.24
C GLN A 189 21.76 -21.57 -14.76
N ARG A 190 21.48 -22.63 -15.54
CA ARG A 190 21.43 -22.57 -17.01
C ARG A 190 20.27 -21.70 -17.49
N GLY A 191 19.06 -21.89 -16.95
CA GLY A 191 17.89 -21.09 -17.30
C GLY A 191 18.03 -19.62 -16.92
N CYS A 192 18.63 -19.31 -15.76
CA CYS A 192 18.87 -17.92 -15.35
C CYS A 192 19.91 -17.22 -16.25
N ARG A 193 20.99 -17.92 -16.67
CA ARG A 193 21.95 -17.38 -17.64
C ARG A 193 21.30 -17.15 -19.01
N LEU A 194 20.45 -18.07 -19.46
CA LEU A 194 19.70 -17.92 -20.71
C LEU A 194 18.73 -16.75 -20.65
N LEU A 195 18.00 -16.57 -19.54
CA LEU A 195 17.15 -15.40 -19.38
C LEU A 195 17.98 -14.13 -19.45
N LYS A 196 19.08 -14.04 -18.67
CA LYS A 196 20.02 -12.90 -18.68
C LYS A 196 20.53 -12.55 -20.09
N LYS A 197 20.72 -13.55 -20.95
CA LYS A 197 21.14 -13.40 -22.35
C LYS A 197 19.98 -13.25 -23.35
N SER A 198 18.74 -13.47 -22.91
CA SER A 198 17.58 -13.43 -23.79
C SER A 198 17.29 -12.00 -24.25
N LEU A 199 16.87 -11.89 -25.51
CA LEU A 199 16.34 -10.66 -26.12
C LEU A 199 15.26 -10.00 -25.25
N PHE A 200 14.54 -10.75 -24.43
CA PHE A 200 13.49 -10.24 -23.55
C PHE A 200 13.98 -9.24 -22.49
N ILE A 201 15.12 -9.50 -21.83
CA ILE A 201 15.68 -8.52 -20.87
C ILE A 201 16.31 -7.36 -21.62
N TRP A 202 16.93 -7.62 -22.77
CA TRP A 202 17.46 -6.56 -23.61
C TRP A 202 16.33 -5.63 -24.08
N ILE A 203 15.18 -6.16 -24.49
CA ILE A 203 13.96 -5.40 -24.81
C ILE A 203 13.41 -4.70 -23.58
N LEU A 204 13.39 -5.32 -22.40
CA LEU A 204 12.94 -4.64 -21.17
C LEU A 204 13.88 -3.49 -20.76
N LYS A 205 15.20 -3.68 -20.90
CA LYS A 205 16.20 -2.63 -20.70
C LYS A 205 16.10 -1.56 -21.78
N ALA A 206 15.90 -1.95 -23.03
CA ALA A 206 15.72 -1.03 -24.14
C ALA A 206 14.43 -0.25 -24.01
N LEU A 207 13.31 -0.84 -23.58
CA LEU A 207 12.06 -0.13 -23.29
C LEU A 207 12.22 0.79 -22.06
N ALA A 208 12.90 0.34 -21.00
CA ALA A 208 13.21 1.20 -19.86
C ALA A 208 14.11 2.38 -20.27
N ASN A 209 15.07 2.17 -21.19
CA ASN A 209 15.96 3.19 -21.71
C ASN A 209 15.35 4.03 -22.85
N LEU A 210 14.33 3.52 -23.56
CA LEU A 210 13.59 4.24 -24.60
C LEU A 210 12.59 5.21 -23.97
N TYR A 211 12.08 4.87 -22.78
CA TYR A 211 11.37 5.80 -21.89
C TYR A 211 12.31 6.71 -21.08
N LEU A 212 13.63 6.48 -21.10
CA LEU A 212 14.63 7.32 -20.43
C LEU A 212 15.95 7.41 -21.24
N PRO A 213 16.03 8.30 -22.24
CA PRO A 213 17.30 8.84 -22.68
C PRO A 213 17.53 10.20 -21.99
N GLY A 214 18.51 10.25 -21.08
CA GLY A 214 19.21 11.47 -20.69
C GLY A 214 18.36 12.67 -20.23
N SER A 215 17.93 12.69 -18.97
CA SER A 215 17.85 13.95 -18.20
C SER A 215 17.77 13.64 -16.71
N ALA A 216 18.78 14.10 -15.97
CA ALA A 216 18.82 14.06 -14.52
C ALA A 216 17.70 14.90 -13.85
N PHE A 217 16.91 15.64 -14.63
CA PHE A 217 15.81 16.48 -14.17
C PHE A 217 14.47 15.73 -14.04
N LEU A 218 14.27 14.66 -14.81
CA LEU A 218 13.06 13.83 -14.74
C LEU A 218 13.17 12.66 -13.75
N VAL A 219 14.27 12.51 -13.02
CA VAL A 219 14.27 11.58 -11.87
C VAL A 219 13.39 12.15 -10.76
N GLY A 220 13.39 13.46 -10.54
CA GLY A 220 12.49 14.12 -9.59
C GLY A 220 11.02 14.03 -10.02
N LEU A 221 10.74 14.23 -11.31
CA LEU A 221 9.38 14.24 -11.83
C LEU A 221 8.83 12.85 -12.18
N PHE A 222 9.65 11.86 -12.53
CA PHE A 222 9.21 10.47 -12.71
C PHE A 222 9.16 9.72 -11.38
N VAL A 223 9.99 10.06 -10.38
CA VAL A 223 9.72 9.67 -8.98
C VAL A 223 8.47 10.41 -8.46
N GLY A 224 8.23 11.66 -8.87
CA GLY A 224 7.02 12.41 -8.53
C GLY A 224 5.74 11.88 -9.20
N LEU A 225 5.78 11.50 -10.48
CA LEU A 225 4.63 10.98 -11.24
C LEU A 225 4.45 9.47 -11.05
N LEU A 226 5.51 8.70 -10.82
CA LEU A 226 5.36 7.34 -10.26
C LEU A 226 5.04 7.38 -8.77
N ALA A 227 5.26 8.45 -8.02
CA ALA A 227 4.67 8.62 -6.69
C ALA A 227 3.22 9.12 -6.75
N ALA A 228 2.83 9.81 -7.84
CA ALA A 228 1.45 10.29 -8.05
C ALA A 228 0.54 9.26 -8.74
N SER A 229 1.08 8.35 -9.56
CA SER A 229 0.34 7.26 -10.22
C SER A 229 0.69 5.86 -9.72
N SER A 230 1.80 5.73 -8.99
CA SER A 230 1.92 4.72 -7.95
C SER A 230 1.79 5.45 -6.62
N THR A 231 0.61 5.35 -6.01
CA THR A 231 0.64 4.93 -4.62
C THR A 231 1.50 3.66 -4.61
N ALA A 232 2.81 3.81 -4.41
CA ALA A 232 3.60 2.78 -3.79
C ALA A 232 2.89 2.57 -2.47
N MET A 233 1.94 1.62 -2.47
CA MET A 233 1.55 0.94 -1.25
C MET A 233 2.86 0.32 -0.79
N ALA A 234 3.64 1.07 0.01
CA ALA A 234 4.68 0.56 0.87
C ALA A 234 4.05 -0.68 1.49
N ALA A 235 4.49 -1.87 1.04
CA ALA A 235 3.70 -3.11 1.05
C ALA A 235 2.72 -3.09 2.20
N GLY A 236 1.51 -2.57 1.92
CA GLY A 236 0.52 -2.34 2.95
C GLY A 236 0.33 -3.69 3.62
N PRO A 237 0.16 -3.73 4.96
CA PRO A 237 0.09 -4.99 5.66
C PRO A 237 -0.84 -5.93 4.89
N PRO A 238 -0.40 -7.18 4.64
CA PRO A 238 -0.95 -8.05 3.60
C PRO A 238 -2.48 -8.10 3.59
N ASP A 239 -3.03 -8.36 2.39
CA ASP A 239 -4.44 -8.23 1.96
C ASP A 239 -5.57 -8.81 2.86
N TRP A 240 -5.20 -9.39 4.00
CA TRP A 240 -6.08 -9.75 5.11
C TRP A 240 -6.25 -8.64 6.17
N MET A 241 -5.46 -7.55 6.11
CA MET A 241 -5.67 -6.29 6.84
C MET A 241 -6.54 -5.28 6.08
N THR A 242 -6.77 -5.48 4.77
CA THR A 242 -7.65 -4.67 3.88
C THR A 242 -9.16 -4.75 4.18
N GLY A 243 -9.50 -5.06 5.43
CA GLY A 243 -10.86 -5.21 5.92
C GLY A 243 -11.14 -4.41 7.18
N ASP A 244 -10.23 -3.53 7.60
CA ASP A 244 -10.50 -2.61 8.69
C ASP A 244 -11.55 -1.59 8.20
N PRO A 245 -12.67 -1.35 8.92
CA PRO A 245 -13.64 -0.30 8.59
C PRO A 245 -12.98 1.04 8.27
N ASN A 246 -11.84 1.35 8.90
CA ASN A 246 -11.10 2.59 8.72
C ASN A 246 -10.47 2.73 7.34
N GLU A 247 -9.99 1.65 6.70
CA GLU A 247 -9.42 1.77 5.34
C GLU A 247 -10.49 1.99 4.28
N ARG A 248 -11.68 1.41 4.46
CA ARG A 248 -12.81 1.72 3.59
C ARG A 248 -13.29 3.15 3.77
N LEU A 249 -13.25 3.65 5.00
CA LEU A 249 -13.51 5.06 5.27
C LEU A 249 -12.48 5.91 4.55
N LEU A 250 -11.17 5.67 4.74
CA LEU A 250 -10.09 6.39 4.05
C LEU A 250 -10.25 6.41 2.54
N ARG A 251 -10.48 5.26 1.89
CA ARG A 251 -10.74 5.22 0.43
C ARG A 251 -12.00 5.96 0.02
N LYS A 252 -13.01 6.01 0.89
CA LYS A 252 -14.23 6.78 0.65
C LYS A 252 -13.95 8.28 0.81
N THR A 253 -13.15 8.67 1.80
CA THR A 253 -12.71 10.06 2.02
C THR A 253 -11.85 10.54 0.86
N GLU A 254 -10.87 9.74 0.42
CA GLU A 254 -10.02 10.05 -0.74
C GLU A 254 -10.86 10.24 -2.01
N LYS A 255 -11.80 9.34 -2.28
CA LYS A 255 -12.73 9.50 -3.42
C LYS A 255 -13.60 10.74 -3.30
N GLN A 256 -13.98 11.13 -2.08
CA GLN A 256 -14.75 12.35 -1.86
C GLN A 256 -13.88 13.60 -2.03
N LEU A 257 -12.62 13.56 -1.61
CA LEU A 257 -11.66 14.64 -1.81
C LEU A 257 -11.35 14.84 -3.30
N LEU A 258 -11.10 13.78 -4.05
CA LEU A 258 -10.91 13.84 -5.51
C LEU A 258 -12.15 14.41 -6.21
N LYS A 259 -13.35 14.00 -5.77
CA LYS A 259 -14.58 14.55 -6.32
C LYS A 259 -14.76 16.03 -5.98
N VAL A 260 -14.35 16.46 -4.79
CA VAL A 260 -14.36 17.89 -4.41
C VAL A 260 -13.39 18.67 -5.28
N SER A 261 -12.17 18.17 -5.52
CA SER A 261 -11.21 18.87 -6.36
C SER A 261 -11.68 18.96 -7.81
N GLU A 262 -12.21 17.88 -8.39
CA GLU A 262 -12.75 17.87 -9.75
C GLU A 262 -13.92 18.85 -9.92
N GLU A 263 -14.89 18.86 -8.99
CA GLU A 263 -16.02 19.79 -9.05
C GLU A 263 -15.54 21.24 -8.81
N LEU A 264 -14.52 21.47 -7.98
CA LEU A 264 -13.94 22.78 -7.76
C LEU A 264 -13.22 23.32 -9.00
N ASP A 265 -12.42 22.48 -9.66
CA ASP A 265 -11.73 22.82 -10.92
C ASP A 265 -12.74 23.24 -12.00
N GLN A 266 -13.90 22.58 -12.06
CA GLN A 266 -14.98 22.93 -12.96
C GLN A 266 -15.57 24.31 -12.66
N VAL A 267 -15.83 24.62 -11.38
CA VAL A 267 -16.35 25.93 -10.96
C VAL A 267 -15.35 27.04 -11.29
N THR A 268 -14.07 26.82 -11.00
CA THR A 268 -13.03 27.80 -11.29
C THR A 268 -12.91 28.09 -12.78
N ALA A 269 -12.97 27.05 -13.63
CA ALA A 269 -12.92 27.24 -15.08
C ALA A 269 -14.13 28.04 -15.60
N GLN A 270 -15.33 27.75 -15.10
CA GLN A 270 -16.55 28.47 -15.47
C GLN A 270 -16.55 29.91 -14.92
N ALA A 271 -16.06 30.13 -13.71
CA ALA A 271 -15.93 31.45 -13.11
C ALA A 271 -14.96 32.33 -13.92
N VAL A 272 -13.78 31.81 -14.31
CA VAL A 272 -12.84 32.58 -15.15
C VAL A 272 -13.46 32.96 -16.50
N ALA A 273 -14.19 32.03 -17.14
CA ALA A 273 -14.89 32.32 -18.40
C ALA A 273 -15.95 33.41 -18.24
N ASN A 274 -16.72 33.37 -17.14
CA ASN A 274 -17.75 34.37 -16.87
C ASN A 274 -17.19 35.71 -16.41
N ALA A 275 -16.08 35.73 -15.66
CA ALA A 275 -15.44 36.97 -15.23
C ALA A 275 -14.94 37.82 -16.41
N GLN A 276 -14.54 37.17 -17.51
CA GLN A 276 -14.20 37.86 -18.76
C GLN A 276 -15.41 38.57 -19.39
N LEU A 277 -16.63 38.13 -19.09
CA LEU A 277 -17.88 38.75 -19.55
C LEU A 277 -18.36 39.89 -18.65
N PHE A 278 -17.97 39.92 -17.37
CA PHE A 278 -18.48 40.85 -16.34
C PHE A 278 -17.55 42.03 -15.99
N PRO A 279 -16.71 42.47 -16.94
CA PRO A 279 -15.48 43.26 -16.69
C PRO A 279 -14.93 43.28 -15.26
N LEU A 280 -14.76 42.11 -14.62
CA LEU A 280 -14.28 42.05 -13.24
C LEU A 280 -12.74 42.18 -13.20
N PRO A 281 -12.17 43.04 -12.34
CA PRO A 281 -10.72 43.16 -12.19
C PRO A 281 -10.16 41.95 -11.42
N LEU A 282 -9.92 40.85 -12.14
CA LEU A 282 -9.23 39.70 -11.57
C LEU A 282 -7.71 39.88 -11.65
N PRO A 283 -6.97 39.62 -10.56
CA PRO A 283 -5.52 39.66 -10.57
C PRO A 283 -4.95 38.51 -11.42
N GLY A 284 -3.91 38.82 -12.20
CA GLY A 284 -3.24 37.88 -13.10
C GLY A 284 -3.32 38.31 -14.56
N THR A 285 -2.23 38.08 -15.29
CA THR A 285 -2.14 38.42 -16.72
C THR A 285 -2.69 37.32 -17.61
N ASN A 286 -2.71 36.08 -17.10
CA ASN A 286 -3.12 34.89 -17.82
C ASN A 286 -4.34 34.22 -17.16
N ALA A 287 -5.18 33.57 -17.98
CA ALA A 287 -6.35 32.85 -17.49
C ALA A 287 -6.02 31.74 -16.46
N ALA A 288 -4.82 31.17 -16.54
CA ALA A 288 -4.33 30.19 -15.56
C ALA A 288 -4.05 30.80 -14.18
N GLU A 289 -3.44 31.99 -14.13
CA GLU A 289 -3.17 32.72 -12.88
C GLU A 289 -4.48 33.17 -12.21
N GLN A 290 -5.45 33.59 -13.04
CA GLN A 290 -6.80 33.93 -12.58
C GLN A 290 -7.51 32.70 -12.02
N ALA A 291 -7.41 31.54 -12.68
CA ALA A 291 -8.00 30.29 -12.20
C ALA A 291 -7.39 29.86 -10.86
N ASP A 292 -6.08 29.93 -10.70
CA ASP A 292 -5.38 29.59 -9.46
C ASP A 292 -5.77 30.54 -8.31
N THR A 293 -5.93 31.83 -8.60
CA THR A 293 -6.35 32.80 -7.59
C THR A 293 -7.78 32.54 -7.11
N ILE A 294 -8.73 32.35 -8.03
CA ILE A 294 -10.12 32.02 -7.69
C ILE A 294 -10.16 30.67 -6.95
N ARG A 295 -9.39 29.68 -7.39
CA ARG A 295 -9.28 28.38 -6.71
C ARG A 295 -8.85 28.55 -5.27
N SER A 296 -7.81 29.32 -5.01
CA SER A 296 -7.29 29.54 -3.66
C SER A 296 -8.33 30.19 -2.75
N ILE A 297 -9.07 31.19 -3.24
CA ILE A 297 -10.16 31.84 -2.50
C ILE A 297 -11.25 30.82 -2.13
N LEU A 298 -11.67 30.00 -3.10
CA LEU A 298 -12.70 29.00 -2.85
C LEU A 298 -12.23 27.86 -1.94
N GLU A 299 -10.95 27.45 -2.01
CA GLU A 299 -10.38 26.46 -1.09
C GLU A 299 -10.37 26.98 0.36
N HIS A 300 -9.96 28.24 0.55
CA HIS A 300 -10.00 28.90 1.86
C HIS A 300 -11.43 28.98 2.42
N ASP A 301 -12.43 29.31 1.60
CA ASP A 301 -13.84 29.34 2.01
C ASP A 301 -14.42 27.95 2.34
N LEU A 302 -13.83 26.89 1.80
CA LEU A 302 -14.20 25.51 2.09
C LEU A 302 -13.44 24.93 3.29
N ASP A 303 -12.41 25.61 3.79
CA ASP A 303 -11.65 25.16 4.94
C ASP A 303 -12.48 25.15 6.23
N GLY A 304 -12.25 24.12 7.05
CA GLY A 304 -13.07 23.84 8.24
C GLY A 304 -14.44 23.20 7.97
N ILE A 305 -14.96 23.21 6.74
CA ILE A 305 -16.27 22.60 6.41
C ILE A 305 -16.15 21.08 6.19
N HIS A 306 -17.10 20.30 6.69
CA HIS A 306 -17.13 18.85 6.48
C HIS A 306 -17.31 18.48 5.00
N LEU A 307 -16.61 17.45 4.49
CA LEU A 307 -16.56 17.02 3.08
C LEU A 307 -17.91 16.98 2.33
N ASN A 308 -18.94 16.37 2.93
CA ASN A 308 -20.27 16.30 2.31
C ASN A 308 -20.94 17.69 2.16
N GLN A 309 -20.65 18.62 3.06
CA GLN A 309 -21.13 20.00 2.97
C GLN A 309 -20.34 20.79 1.93
N ARG A 310 -19.03 20.55 1.79
CA ARG A 310 -18.19 21.14 0.72
C ARG A 310 -18.79 20.86 -0.67
N ILE A 311 -19.08 19.59 -0.98
CA ILE A 311 -19.70 19.20 -2.27
C ILE A 311 -21.05 19.90 -2.49
N ARG A 312 -21.89 20.00 -1.45
CA ARG A 312 -23.19 20.69 -1.57
C ARG A 312 -23.01 22.18 -1.84
N ARG A 313 -22.02 22.83 -1.24
CA ARG A 313 -21.73 24.25 -1.42
C ARG A 313 -21.17 24.52 -2.82
N ILE A 314 -20.22 23.70 -3.28
CA ILE A 314 -19.69 23.75 -4.65
C ILE A 314 -20.80 23.61 -5.70
N ARG A 315 -21.71 22.66 -5.50
CA ARG A 315 -22.85 22.46 -6.43
C ARG A 315 -23.86 23.60 -6.43
N LYS A 316 -23.95 24.38 -5.35
CA LYS A 316 -24.77 25.60 -5.34
C LYS A 316 -24.11 26.66 -6.22
N TRP A 317 -22.79 26.83 -6.13
CA TRP A 317 -22.05 27.75 -7.00
C TRP A 317 -22.18 27.38 -8.48
N LEU A 318 -22.20 26.09 -8.81
CA LEU A 318 -22.45 25.60 -10.18
C LEU A 318 -23.87 25.84 -10.71
N GLN A 319 -24.81 26.35 -9.90
CA GLN A 319 -26.13 26.67 -10.42
C GLN A 319 -26.04 27.90 -11.32
N PRO A 320 -26.72 27.90 -12.48
CA PRO A 320 -26.67 29.02 -13.43
C PRO A 320 -26.99 30.37 -12.79
N GLY A 321 -27.94 30.40 -11.85
CA GLY A 321 -28.33 31.62 -11.14
C GLY A 321 -27.28 32.20 -10.20
N GLU A 322 -26.23 31.45 -9.86
CA GLU A 322 -25.12 31.91 -9.01
C GLU A 322 -23.92 32.31 -9.86
N ILE A 323 -23.41 31.43 -10.73
CA ILE A 323 -22.17 31.72 -11.47
C ILE A 323 -22.36 32.63 -12.69
N ASP A 324 -23.55 32.63 -13.29
CA ASP A 324 -23.85 33.45 -14.48
C ASP A 324 -24.50 34.80 -14.11
N ASN A 325 -24.70 35.08 -12.82
CA ASN A 325 -25.23 36.35 -12.34
C ASN A 325 -24.17 37.13 -11.58
N SER A 326 -23.72 38.28 -12.11
CA SER A 326 -22.68 39.11 -11.49
C SER A 326 -23.04 39.65 -10.11
N GLU A 327 -24.33 39.72 -9.76
CA GLU A 327 -24.82 40.18 -8.44
C GLU A 327 -25.01 39.04 -7.44
N SER A 328 -24.63 37.81 -7.81
CA SER A 328 -24.82 36.65 -6.93
C SER A 328 -23.93 36.72 -5.68
N LEU A 329 -24.35 35.97 -4.66
CA LEU A 329 -23.60 35.85 -3.41
C LEU A 329 -22.21 35.24 -3.64
N PHE A 330 -22.06 34.41 -4.67
CA PHE A 330 -20.79 33.84 -5.10
C PHE A 330 -19.79 34.92 -5.54
N TRP A 331 -20.19 35.83 -6.44
CA TRP A 331 -19.31 36.89 -6.93
C TRP A 331 -19.01 37.94 -5.87
N VAL A 332 -19.98 38.29 -5.03
CA VAL A 332 -19.78 39.19 -3.88
C VAL A 332 -18.72 38.62 -2.92
N GLN A 333 -18.74 37.30 -2.65
CA GLN A 333 -17.73 36.64 -1.82
C GLN A 333 -16.33 36.70 -2.44
N ILE A 334 -16.22 36.43 -3.75
CA ILE A 334 -14.93 36.49 -4.45
C ILE A 334 -14.34 37.90 -4.41
N ILE A 335 -15.15 38.92 -4.71
CA ILE A 335 -14.71 40.32 -4.73
C ILE A 335 -14.29 40.79 -3.33
N ASP A 336 -15.05 40.46 -2.28
CA ASP A 336 -14.69 40.80 -0.90
C ASP A 336 -13.33 40.20 -0.50
N GLN A 337 -13.06 38.94 -0.87
CA GLN A 337 -11.78 38.29 -0.60
C GLN A 337 -10.63 38.88 -1.44
N LEU A 338 -10.88 39.23 -2.70
CA LEU A 338 -9.90 39.89 -3.56
C LEU A 338 -9.49 41.26 -3.01
N ASN A 339 -10.46 42.07 -2.56
CA ASN A 339 -10.20 43.37 -1.95
C ASN A 339 -9.40 43.26 -0.63
N ARG A 340 -9.52 42.15 0.10
CA ARG A 340 -8.70 41.90 1.30
C ARG A 340 -7.27 41.49 0.97
N LEU A 341 -7.05 40.86 -0.18
CA LEU A 341 -5.73 40.44 -0.65
C LEU A 341 -4.97 41.59 -1.34
N MET A 342 -5.68 42.62 -1.80
CA MET A 342 -5.16 43.77 -2.53
C MET A 342 -5.59 45.06 -1.81
N PRO A 343 -4.82 45.53 -0.79
CA PRO A 343 -5.13 46.77 -0.07
C PRO A 343 -4.93 48.05 -0.88
#